data_AF-A0A9P7Q4J8-F1
#
_entry.id   AF-A0A9P7Q4J8-F1
#
_cell.length_a   1.000
_cell.length_b   1.000
_cell.length_c   1.000
_cell.angle_alpha   90.00
_cell.angle_beta   90.00
_cell.angle_gamma   90.00
#
_symmetry.space_group_name_H-M   'P 1'
#
loop_
_entity.id
_entity.type
_entity.pdbx_description
1 polymer ?
#
loop_
_entity_poly.entity_id
_entity_poly.type
_entity_poly.pdbx_seq_one_letter_code
_entity_poly.pdbx_strand_id
1 'polypeptide(L)'
;MNRRLLRDREDWTTWINMFSARATKSGIWEKLNPDHPVPLLVKPTRPQLPNPSDYSEITFLASGLSDKGYKAYKVDLLNYDMILMDYNSDLEAYESEQKKIREFTALIQSTVSLYLQRKCCLPYRPLQEWLSNLKVEVGVDDC
;
A
#
# COMPACT_ATOMS: atom_id res chain seq x y z
N MET A 1 17.83 7.56 -23.21
CA MET A 1 16.38 7.86 -23.10
C MET A 1 16.26 9.21 -22.41
N ASN A 2 15.82 10.28 -23.10
CA ASN A 2 15.71 11.61 -22.49
C ASN A 2 14.69 11.56 -21.34
N ARG A 3 15.15 11.79 -20.09
CA ARG A 3 14.26 11.99 -18.94
C ARG A 3 13.50 13.28 -19.18
N ARG A 4 12.19 13.18 -19.39
CA ARG A 4 11.32 14.36 -19.48
C ARG A 4 11.11 14.89 -18.07
N LEU A 5 11.56 16.13 -17.84
CA LEU A 5 11.54 16.79 -16.54
C LEU A 5 10.29 17.65 -16.42
N LEU A 6 9.55 17.57 -15.32
CA LEU A 6 8.46 18.49 -14.99
C LEU A 6 9.04 19.74 -14.33
N ARG A 7 8.93 20.89 -15.01
CA ARG A 7 9.34 22.19 -14.46
C ARG A 7 8.17 23.14 -14.27
N ASP A 8 7.18 23.06 -15.15
CA ASP A 8 6.06 23.99 -15.24
C ASP A 8 4.84 23.34 -15.94
N ARG A 9 3.84 24.18 -16.27
CA ARG A 9 2.60 23.80 -16.94
C ARG A 9 2.82 23.14 -18.31
N GLU A 10 3.79 23.60 -19.08
CA GLU A 10 4.03 23.12 -20.45
C GLU A 10 4.54 21.67 -20.45
N ASP A 11 5.33 21.33 -19.44
CA ASP A 11 5.85 19.98 -19.26
C ASP A 11 4.78 18.98 -18.77
N TRP A 12 3.67 19.45 -18.17
CA TRP A 12 2.70 18.62 -17.47
C TRP A 12 2.13 17.49 -18.31
N THR A 13 1.45 17.79 -19.42
CA THR A 13 0.77 16.80 -20.25
C THR A 13 1.73 15.70 -20.70
N THR A 14 2.94 16.11 -21.06
CA THR A 14 3.97 15.20 -21.52
C THR A 14 4.51 14.32 -20.39
N TRP A 15 4.72 14.92 -19.22
CA TRP A 15 5.24 14.23 -18.03
C TRP A 15 4.20 13.27 -17.44
N ILE A 16 2.96 13.72 -17.26
CA ILE A 16 1.89 12.91 -16.67
C ILE A 16 1.55 11.72 -17.56
N ASN A 17 1.57 11.87 -18.89
CA ASN A 17 1.36 10.75 -19.82
C ASN A 17 2.48 9.69 -19.72
N MET A 18 3.74 10.12 -19.56
CA MET A 18 4.85 9.18 -19.32
C MET A 18 4.68 8.47 -17.98
N PHE A 19 4.34 9.22 -16.93
CA PHE A 19 4.16 8.70 -15.58
C PHE A 19 2.99 7.71 -15.52
N SER A 20 1.83 8.11 -16.03
CA SER A 20 0.60 7.30 -16.06
C SER A 20 0.80 6.03 -16.89
N ALA A 21 1.39 6.11 -18.08
CA ALA A 21 1.67 4.93 -18.90
C ALA A 21 2.53 3.88 -18.15
N ARG A 22 3.53 4.34 -17.38
CA ARG A 22 4.34 3.46 -16.53
C ARG A 22 3.52 2.90 -15.36
N ALA A 23 2.74 3.74 -14.69
CA ALA A 23 1.90 3.34 -13.57
C ALA A 23 0.81 2.33 -13.97
N THR A 24 0.20 2.52 -15.15
CA THR A 24 -0.78 1.60 -15.73
C THR A 24 -0.13 0.25 -16.04
N LYS A 25 1.06 0.25 -16.65
CA LYS A 25 1.82 -0.98 -16.90
C LYS A 25 2.16 -1.74 -15.60
N SER A 26 2.42 -1.02 -14.51
CA SER A 26 2.67 -1.60 -13.18
C SER A 26 1.39 -1.93 -12.40
N GLY A 27 0.21 -1.61 -12.93
CA GLY A 27 -1.09 -1.85 -12.30
C GLY A 27 -1.37 -1.01 -11.05
N ILE A 28 -0.78 0.19 -10.93
CA ILE A 28 -0.96 1.08 -9.76
C ILE A 28 -1.58 2.44 -10.12
N TRP A 29 -1.81 2.73 -11.40
CA TRP A 29 -2.33 4.03 -11.84
C TRP A 29 -3.64 4.44 -11.15
N GLU A 30 -4.62 3.54 -11.05
CA GLU A 30 -5.90 3.81 -10.38
C GLU A 30 -5.74 4.29 -8.92
N LYS A 31 -4.64 3.87 -8.27
CA LYS A 31 -4.33 4.31 -6.92
C LYS A 31 -3.60 5.64 -6.90
N LEU A 32 -2.76 5.92 -7.88
CA LEU A 32 -1.96 7.15 -7.94
C LEU A 32 -2.65 8.30 -8.67
N ASN A 33 -3.72 8.03 -9.40
CA ASN A 33 -4.42 9.02 -10.21
C ASN A 33 -4.84 10.21 -9.34
N PRO A 34 -4.35 11.44 -9.60
CA PRO A 34 -4.68 12.61 -8.78
C PRO A 34 -6.14 13.04 -8.89
N ASP A 35 -6.85 12.63 -9.94
CA ASP A 35 -8.25 13.01 -10.17
C ASP A 35 -9.21 12.11 -9.37
N HIS A 36 -8.88 10.82 -9.25
CA HIS A 36 -9.72 9.81 -8.59
C HIS A 36 -8.86 8.75 -7.86
N PRO A 37 -8.15 9.12 -6.77
CA PRO A 37 -7.24 8.19 -6.11
C PRO A 37 -8.03 7.11 -5.36
N VAL A 38 -7.86 5.85 -5.77
CA VAL A 38 -8.28 4.70 -4.97
C VAL A 38 -7.38 4.56 -3.75
N PRO A 39 -7.90 4.25 -2.55
CA PRO A 39 -7.09 4.04 -1.36
C PRO A 39 -5.97 3.00 -1.56
N LEU A 40 -4.81 3.30 -0.98
CA LEU A 40 -3.70 2.36 -0.86
C LEU A 40 -4.07 1.21 0.09
N LEU A 41 -3.43 0.07 -0.08
CA LEU A 41 -3.58 -1.06 0.83
C LEU A 41 -3.05 -0.67 2.21
N VAL A 42 -3.82 -1.03 3.23
CA VAL A 42 -3.38 -0.94 4.62
C VAL A 42 -2.60 -2.22 4.94
N LYS A 43 -1.55 -2.09 5.75
CA LYS A 43 -0.80 -3.25 6.22
C LYS A 43 -1.76 -4.20 6.97
N PRO A 44 -1.86 -5.47 6.59
CA PRO A 44 -2.76 -6.40 7.27
C PRO A 44 -2.31 -6.66 8.71
N THR A 45 -3.27 -7.00 9.57
CA THR A 45 -3.01 -7.33 10.97
C THR A 45 -2.75 -8.81 11.09
N ARG A 46 -1.65 -9.18 11.76
CA ARG A 46 -1.32 -10.59 11.98
C ARG A 46 -2.40 -11.26 12.84
N PRO A 47 -2.95 -12.42 12.43
CA PRO A 47 -3.89 -13.15 13.25
C PRO A 47 -3.25 -13.65 14.55
N GLN A 48 -4.05 -13.75 15.60
CA GLN A 48 -3.62 -14.29 16.88
C GLN A 48 -3.72 -15.81 16.86
N LEU A 49 -2.66 -16.48 17.32
CA LEU A 49 -2.68 -17.92 17.50
C LEU A 49 -3.67 -18.28 18.62
N PRO A 50 -4.56 -19.26 18.44
CA PRO A 50 -5.44 -19.73 19.50
C PRO A 50 -4.65 -20.11 20.75
N ASN A 51 -5.10 -19.66 21.92
CA ASN A 51 -4.46 -19.97 23.19
C ASN A 51 -5.24 -21.10 23.88
N PRO A 52 -4.60 -22.20 24.30
CA PRO A 52 -5.28 -23.27 25.04
C PRO A 52 -6.06 -22.78 26.28
N SER A 53 -5.61 -21.70 26.90
CA SER A 53 -6.26 -21.09 28.07
C SER A 53 -7.66 -20.54 27.78
N ASP A 54 -7.98 -20.25 26.51
CA ASP A 54 -9.31 -19.77 26.11
C ASP A 54 -10.37 -20.90 26.20
N TYR A 55 -9.92 -22.15 26.37
CA TYR A 55 -10.75 -23.36 26.38
C TYR A 55 -10.77 -24.03 27.76
N SER A 56 -10.07 -23.48 28.76
CA SER A 56 -10.04 -23.98 30.13
C SER A 56 -9.52 -22.94 31.12
N GLU A 57 -10.25 -22.75 32.21
CA GLU A 57 -9.83 -21.86 33.31
C GLU A 57 -8.70 -22.46 34.18
N ILE A 58 -8.43 -23.75 34.04
CA ILE A 58 -7.58 -24.52 34.96
C ILE A 58 -6.26 -24.94 34.31
N THR A 59 -6.19 -25.00 32.97
CA THR A 59 -4.99 -25.43 32.24
C THR A 59 -4.61 -24.48 31.11
N PHE A 60 -3.32 -24.23 31.00
CA PHE A 60 -2.70 -23.43 29.94
C PHE A 60 -2.11 -24.31 28.83
N LEU A 61 -2.16 -25.64 29.01
CA LEU A 61 -1.63 -26.63 28.08
C LEU A 61 -2.76 -27.37 27.35
N ALA A 62 -2.60 -27.53 26.04
CA ALA A 62 -3.55 -28.27 25.20
C ALA A 62 -3.76 -29.72 25.67
N SER A 63 -2.73 -30.36 26.23
CA SER A 63 -2.80 -31.73 26.77
C SER A 63 -3.63 -31.84 28.05
N GLY A 64 -3.86 -30.74 28.76
CA GLY A 64 -4.68 -30.70 29.96
C GLY A 64 -6.14 -30.33 29.68
N LEU A 65 -6.51 -30.10 28.41
CA LEU A 65 -7.88 -29.75 28.04
C LEU A 65 -8.79 -30.98 28.15
N SER A 66 -10.06 -30.73 28.50
CA SER A 66 -11.10 -31.75 28.34
C SER A 66 -11.24 -32.15 26.87
N ASP A 67 -11.81 -33.32 26.57
CA ASP A 67 -12.04 -33.75 25.19
C ASP A 67 -12.82 -32.73 24.35
N LYS A 68 -13.77 -32.02 24.97
CA LYS A 68 -14.54 -30.95 24.32
C LYS A 68 -13.67 -29.72 24.07
N GLY A 69 -12.90 -29.27 25.06
CA GLY A 69 -11.99 -28.13 24.94
C GLY A 69 -10.89 -28.39 23.91
N TYR A 70 -10.31 -29.59 23.90
CA TYR A 70 -9.30 -30.00 22.95
C TYR A 70 -9.83 -30.05 21.51
N LYS A 71 -11.07 -30.53 21.31
CA LYS A 71 -11.73 -30.52 19.99
C LYS A 71 -11.96 -29.08 19.50
N ALA A 72 -12.45 -28.18 20.36
CA ALA A 72 -12.66 -26.78 20.01
C ALA A 72 -11.32 -26.09 19.66
N TYR A 73 -10.30 -26.25 20.51
CA TYR A 73 -8.95 -25.75 20.26
C TYR A 73 -8.38 -26.22 18.92
N LYS A 74 -8.59 -27.50 18.55
CA LYS A 74 -8.17 -28.03 17.25
C LYS A 74 -8.90 -27.39 16.07
N VAL A 75 -10.21 -27.15 16.19
CA VAL A 75 -10.98 -26.47 15.14
C VAL A 75 -10.45 -25.05 14.94
N ASP A 76 -10.17 -24.33 16.03
CA ASP A 76 -9.67 -22.97 15.94
C ASP A 76 -8.22 -22.89 15.44
N LEU A 77 -7.39 -23.90 15.69
CA LEU A 77 -6.09 -24.04 15.01
C LEU A 77 -6.25 -24.20 13.49
N LEU A 78 -7.21 -25.00 13.03
CA LEU A 78 -7.48 -25.14 11.59
C LEU A 78 -8.00 -23.83 10.98
N ASN A 79 -8.87 -23.12 11.69
CA ASN A 79 -9.34 -21.80 11.28
C ASN A 79 -8.19 -20.79 11.23
N TYR A 80 -7.28 -20.82 12.22
CA TYR A 80 -6.09 -19.98 12.27
C TYR A 80 -5.20 -20.22 11.05
N ASP A 81 -4.96 -21.46 10.65
CA ASP A 81 -4.15 -21.77 9.46
C ASP A 81 -4.75 -21.14 8.19
N MET A 82 -6.07 -21.19 8.02
CA MET A 82 -6.77 -20.56 6.91
C MET A 82 -6.65 -19.03 6.94
N ILE A 83 -6.89 -18.40 8.10
CA ILE A 83 -6.76 -16.95 8.26
C ILE A 83 -5.30 -16.51 8.04
N LEU A 84 -4.34 -17.34 8.43
CA LEU A 84 -2.92 -17.06 8.22
C LEU A 84 -2.55 -17.10 6.73
N MET A 85 -3.16 -18.00 5.94
CA MET A 85 -2.99 -18.02 4.48
C MET A 85 -3.52 -16.74 3.84
N ASP A 86 -4.72 -16.28 4.22
CA ASP A 86 -5.30 -15.02 3.73
C ASP A 86 -4.42 -13.82 4.12
N TYR A 87 -4.00 -13.76 5.40
CA TYR A 87 -3.07 -12.73 5.89
C TYR A 87 -1.77 -12.67 5.07
N ASN A 88 -1.17 -13.82 4.74
CA ASN A 88 0.05 -13.86 3.94
C ASN A 88 -0.19 -13.34 2.52
N SER A 89 -1.32 -13.70 1.90
CA SER A 89 -1.69 -13.20 0.58
C SER A 89 -1.89 -11.68 0.58
N ASP A 90 -2.61 -11.15 1.57
CA ASP A 90 -2.81 -9.71 1.76
C ASP A 90 -1.48 -8.98 2.02
N LEU A 91 -0.57 -9.59 2.79
CA LEU A 91 0.73 -9.02 3.09
C LEU A 91 1.59 -8.93 1.84
N GLU A 92 1.62 -9.98 1.01
CA GLU A 92 2.33 -9.98 -0.27
C GLU A 92 1.79 -8.90 -1.22
N ALA A 93 0.46 -8.75 -1.28
CA ALA A 93 -0.17 -7.70 -2.08
C ALA A 93 0.22 -6.29 -1.58
N TYR A 94 0.18 -6.07 -0.27
CA TYR A 94 0.62 -4.84 0.36
C TYR A 94 2.09 -4.54 0.06
N GLU A 95 2.99 -5.50 0.25
CA GLU A 95 4.43 -5.33 0.02
C GLU A 95 4.75 -5.04 -1.45
N SER A 96 4.07 -5.72 -2.37
CA SER A 96 4.15 -5.48 -3.81
C SER A 96 3.73 -4.05 -4.17
N GLU A 97 2.64 -3.56 -3.58
CA GLU A 97 2.21 -2.16 -3.75
C GLU A 97 3.24 -1.18 -3.18
N GLN A 98 3.72 -1.40 -1.95
CA GLN A 98 4.73 -0.53 -1.33
C GLN A 98 6.03 -0.46 -2.14
N LYS A 99 6.42 -1.57 -2.78
CA LYS A 99 7.57 -1.57 -3.70
C LYS A 99 7.32 -0.66 -4.89
N LYS A 100 6.16 -0.75 -5.53
CA LYS A 100 5.76 0.13 -6.65
C LYS A 100 5.73 1.60 -6.20
N ILE A 101 5.18 1.91 -5.04
CA ILE A 101 5.17 3.28 -4.48
C ILE A 101 6.61 3.82 -4.36
N ARG A 102 7.55 3.02 -3.84
CA ARG A 102 8.97 3.42 -3.75
C ARG A 102 9.59 3.68 -5.12
N GLU A 103 9.29 2.83 -6.11
CA GLU A 103 9.76 3.01 -7.49
C GLU A 103 9.23 4.31 -8.12
N PHE A 104 7.94 4.61 -7.94
CA PHE A 104 7.34 5.84 -8.47
C PHE A 104 7.77 7.08 -7.69
N THR A 105 8.02 6.96 -6.38
CA THR A 105 8.65 8.00 -5.57
C THR A 105 10.01 8.39 -6.15
N ALA A 106 10.87 7.41 -6.44
CA ALA A 106 12.16 7.64 -7.07
C ALA A 106 12.03 8.20 -8.50
N LEU A 107 10.99 7.79 -9.23
CA LEU A 107 10.68 8.36 -10.54
C LEU A 107 10.36 9.85 -10.44
N ILE A 108 9.49 10.27 -9.51
CA ILE A 108 9.18 11.69 -9.27
C ILE A 108 10.46 12.45 -8.90
N GLN A 109 11.23 11.94 -7.94
CA GLN A 109 12.49 12.58 -7.50
C GLN A 109 13.53 12.73 -8.62
N SER A 110 13.46 11.92 -9.68
CA SER A 110 14.38 12.00 -10.82
C SER A 110 13.81 12.71 -12.05
N THR A 111 12.51 13.04 -12.06
CA THR A 111 11.81 13.61 -13.22
C THR A 111 10.99 14.85 -12.90
N VAL A 112 11.03 15.36 -11.68
CA VAL A 112 10.44 16.63 -11.28
C VAL A 112 11.54 17.62 -10.90
N SER A 113 11.39 18.91 -11.19
CA SER A 113 12.36 19.93 -10.82
C SER A 113 12.54 20.03 -9.29
N LEU A 114 13.74 20.42 -8.83
CA LEU A 114 14.02 20.51 -7.40
C LEU A 114 13.11 21.49 -6.66
N TYR A 115 12.70 22.58 -7.31
CA TYR A 115 11.74 23.54 -6.75
C TYR A 115 10.39 22.87 -6.47
N LEU A 116 9.83 22.19 -7.47
CA LEU A 116 8.54 21.48 -7.34
C LEU A 116 8.64 20.35 -6.32
N GLN A 117 9.75 19.60 -6.29
CA GLN A 117 9.94 18.54 -5.29
C GLN A 117 9.90 19.08 -3.86
N ARG A 118 10.60 20.19 -3.58
CA ARG A 118 10.63 20.78 -2.23
C ARG A 118 9.27 21.28 -1.78
N LYS A 119 8.44 21.75 -2.71
CA LYS A 119 7.13 22.33 -2.42
C LYS A 119 6.03 21.27 -2.33
N CYS A 120 6.02 20.29 -3.24
CA CYS A 120 4.90 19.36 -3.43
C CYS A 120 5.16 17.95 -2.86
N CYS A 121 6.42 17.51 -2.77
CA CYS A 121 6.79 16.12 -2.48
C CYS A 121 7.29 15.93 -1.03
N LEU A 122 6.43 16.21 -0.06
CA LEU A 122 6.78 16.15 1.36
C LEU A 122 6.83 14.68 1.84
N PRO A 123 7.89 14.24 2.55
CA PRO A 123 8.15 12.83 2.83
C PRO A 123 7.10 12.14 3.71
N TYR A 124 6.32 12.91 4.46
CA TYR A 124 5.24 12.42 5.33
C TYR A 124 3.87 12.38 4.64
N ARG A 125 3.78 12.88 3.40
CA ARG A 125 2.56 12.80 2.58
C ARG A 125 2.62 11.59 1.65
N PRO A 126 1.47 10.94 1.39
CA PRO A 126 1.42 9.86 0.42
C PRO A 126 1.72 10.38 -0.99
N LEU A 127 2.20 9.48 -1.84
CA LEU A 127 2.55 9.77 -3.24
C LEU A 127 1.37 10.35 -4.05
N GLN A 128 0.14 9.96 -3.69
CA GLN A 128 -1.10 10.50 -4.26
C GLN A 128 -1.19 12.02 -4.06
N GLU A 129 -0.97 12.48 -2.82
CA GLU A 129 -0.98 13.91 -2.50
C GLU A 129 0.13 14.65 -3.22
N TRP A 130 1.29 14.02 -3.46
CA TRP A 130 2.36 14.65 -4.24
C TRP A 130 1.89 14.95 -5.66
N LEU A 131 1.21 14.01 -6.31
CA LEU A 131 0.71 14.18 -7.68
C LEU A 131 -0.38 15.25 -7.77
N SER A 132 -1.31 15.28 -6.81
CA SER A 132 -2.31 16.34 -6.73
C SER A 132 -1.66 17.71 -6.50
N ASN A 133 -0.71 17.81 -5.57
CA ASN A 133 0.01 19.06 -5.31
C ASN A 133 0.84 19.52 -6.51
N LEU A 134 1.44 18.61 -7.27
CA LEU A 134 2.15 18.93 -8.49
C LEU A 134 1.20 19.50 -9.55
N LYS A 135 0.03 18.86 -9.76
CA LYS A 135 -1.01 19.32 -10.70
C LYS A 135 -1.46 20.75 -10.40
N VAL A 136 -1.74 21.03 -9.11
CA VAL A 136 -2.14 22.35 -8.62
C VAL A 136 -1.02 23.36 -8.81
N GLU A 137 0.20 23.03 -8.40
CA GLU A 137 1.33 23.97 -8.45
C GLU A 137 1.73 24.35 -9.87
N VAL A 138 1.62 23.43 -10.84
CA VAL A 138 1.87 23.76 -12.25
C VAL A 138 0.69 24.45 -12.93
N GLY A 139 -0.43 24.66 -12.22
CA GLY A 139 -1.61 25.36 -12.72
C GLY A 139 -2.38 24.56 -13.78
N VAL A 140 -2.52 23.24 -13.61
CA VAL A 140 -3.34 22.39 -14.50
C VAL A 140 -4.67 21.99 -13.85
N ASP A 141 -4.90 22.41 -12.61
CA ASP A 141 -6.17 22.29 -11.90
C ASP A 141 -7.06 23.52 -12.13
N ASP A 142 -7.16 23.97 -13.38
CA ASP A 142 -8.03 25.07 -13.80
C ASP A 142 -9.33 24.52 -14.44
N CYS A 143 -10.41 24.51 -13.65
CA CYS A 143 -11.86 24.41 -13.94
C CYS A 143 -12.58 23.24 -13.25
#